data_AF-A0AAV7R749-F1
#
_entry.id   AF-A0AAV7R749-F1
#
_cell.length_a   1.000
_cell.length_b   1.000
_cell.length_c   1.000
_cell.angle_alpha   90.00
_cell.angle_beta   90.00
_cell.angle_gamma   90.00
#
_symmetry.space_group_name_H-M   'P 1'
#
loop_
_entity.id
_entity.type
_entity.pdbx_description
1 polymer ?
#
loop_
_entity_poly.entity_id
_entity_poly.type
_entity_poly.pdbx_seq_one_letter_code
_entity_poly.pdbx_strand_id
1 'polypeptide(L)'
;MQHQSTHSNERPFKCRECYKAFRTIKCLKLHQRIHNREKPYNCTECGRAFRTSGEVMEHQRRHFEERPFKCTECDKSFKVKQRLMLHLRTHTQDKPYK
;
A
#
# COMPACT_ATOMS: atom_id res chain seq x y z
N MET A 1 -27.55 -4.26 44.00
CA MET A 1 -27.48 -4.61 42.57
C MET A 1 -26.04 -4.47 42.14
N GLN A 2 -25.40 -5.58 41.76
CA GLN A 2 -23.97 -5.62 41.44
C GLN A 2 -23.79 -4.93 40.08
N HIS A 3 -23.01 -3.86 40.04
CA HIS A 3 -22.54 -3.28 38.78
C HIS A 3 -21.65 -4.32 38.10
N GLN A 4 -22.17 -5.00 37.07
CA GLN A 4 -21.34 -5.72 36.11
C GLN A 4 -20.62 -4.70 35.22
N SER A 5 -19.58 -4.10 35.79
CA SER A 5 -18.34 -3.81 35.05
C SER A 5 -17.97 -5.11 34.30
N THR A 6 -17.62 -5.17 33.03
CA THR A 6 -17.03 -4.19 32.11
C THR A 6 -16.80 -4.99 30.83
N HIS A 7 -17.04 -4.42 29.64
CA HIS A 7 -16.54 -4.87 28.33
C HIS A 7 -15.74 -6.18 28.32
N SER A 8 -16.34 -7.29 27.87
CA SER A 8 -15.62 -8.54 27.57
C SER A 8 -14.61 -8.31 26.45
N ASN A 9 -13.44 -7.80 26.82
CA ASN A 9 -12.25 -7.67 25.99
C ASN A 9 -11.57 -9.05 25.84
N GLU A 10 -12.37 -10.11 25.83
CA GLU A 10 -11.88 -11.47 25.79
C GLU A 10 -11.17 -11.70 24.46
N ARG A 11 -9.90 -12.08 24.58
CA ARG A 11 -9.03 -12.41 23.46
C ARG A 11 -8.66 -13.89 23.59
N PRO A 12 -9.58 -14.80 23.24
CA PRO A 12 -9.39 -16.23 23.50
C PRO A 12 -8.28 -16.84 22.64
N PHE A 13 -7.93 -16.20 21.52
CA PHE A 13 -6.94 -16.73 20.57
C PHE A 13 -5.55 -16.19 20.88
N LYS A 14 -4.68 -17.03 21.46
CA LYS A 14 -3.31 -16.66 21.83
C LYS A 14 -2.29 -17.22 20.84
N CYS A 15 -1.31 -16.40 20.46
CA CYS A 15 -0.13 -16.83 19.73
C CYS A 15 0.76 -17.66 20.66
N ARG A 16 1.23 -18.83 20.23
CA ARG A 16 2.12 -19.68 21.05
C ARG A 16 3.57 -19.20 21.07
N GLU A 17 3.99 -18.41 20.08
CA GLU A 17 5.38 -17.94 19.95
C GLU A 17 5.65 -16.67 20.78
N CYS A 18 4.68 -15.77 20.90
CA CYS A 18 4.86 -14.50 21.63
C CYS A 18 3.74 -14.19 22.63
N TYR A 19 2.82 -15.15 22.85
CA TYR A 19 1.72 -15.08 23.83
C TYR A 19 0.73 -13.92 23.63
N LYS A 20 0.83 -13.15 22.54
CA LYS A 20 -0.16 -12.12 22.20
C LYS A 20 -1.53 -12.73 21.96
N ALA A 21 -2.53 -12.10 22.54
CA ALA A 21 -3.93 -12.50 22.45
C ALA A 21 -4.69 -11.65 21.41
N PHE A 22 -5.59 -12.31 20.67
CA PHE A 22 -6.42 -11.74 19.62
C PHE A 22 -7.89 -12.10 19.83
N ARG A 23 -8.79 -11.23 19.36
CA ARG A 23 -10.24 -11.43 19.43
C ARG A 23 -10.76 -12.47 18.43
N THR A 24 -10.05 -12.68 17.33
CA THR A 24 -10.47 -13.61 16.27
C THR A 24 -9.32 -14.49 15.78
N ILE A 25 -9.65 -15.69 15.30
CA ILE A 25 -8.70 -16.60 14.64
C ILE A 25 -8.06 -15.95 13.41
N LYS A 26 -8.83 -15.15 12.64
CA LYS A 26 -8.31 -14.44 11.45
C LYS A 26 -7.16 -13.50 11.83
N CYS A 27 -7.31 -12.73 12.91
CA CYS A 27 -6.25 -11.86 13.42
C CYS A 27 -5.04 -12.65 13.94
N LEU A 28 -5.26 -13.77 14.63
CA LEU A 28 -4.19 -14.66 15.08
C LEU A 28 -3.40 -15.23 13.88
N LYS A 29 -4.08 -15.76 12.87
CA LYS A 29 -3.46 -16.31 11.65
C LYS A 29 -2.67 -15.24 10.89
N LEU A 30 -3.22 -14.03 10.77
CA LEU A 30 -2.50 -12.91 10.17
C LEU A 30 -1.25 -12.55 10.99
N HIS A 31 -1.37 -12.52 12.31
CA HIS A 31 -0.25 -12.27 13.19
C HIS A 31 0.83 -13.34 13.06
N GLN A 32 0.50 -14.62 12.92
CA GLN A 32 1.50 -15.68 12.74
C GLN A 32 2.39 -15.47 11.51
N ARG A 33 1.89 -14.77 10.48
CA ARG A 33 2.70 -14.38 9.30
C ARG A 33 3.88 -13.47 9.64
N ILE A 34 3.91 -12.88 10.85
CA ILE A 34 5.05 -12.06 11.26
C ILE A 34 6.26 -12.90 11.67
N HIS A 35 6.02 -14.08 12.25
CA HIS A 35 7.06 -14.94 12.81
C HIS A 35 7.76 -15.74 11.71
N ASN A 36 6.98 -16.29 10.78
CA ASN A 36 7.49 -17.03 9.63
C ASN A 36 7.96 -16.13 8.46
N ARG A 37 7.79 -14.80 8.58
CA ARG A 37 8.09 -13.80 7.54
C ARG A 37 7.36 -14.05 6.21
N GLU A 38 6.28 -14.82 6.20
CA GLU A 38 5.49 -15.07 5.00
C GLU A 38 4.84 -13.78 4.50
N LYS A 39 5.04 -13.50 3.22
CA LYS A 39 4.48 -12.34 2.53
C LYS A 39 3.83 -12.80 1.23
N PRO A 40 2.61 -13.37 1.29
CA PRO A 40 1.98 -13.97 0.13
C PRO A 40 1.49 -12.94 -0.91
N TYR A 41 1.44 -11.65 -0.56
CA TYR A 41 0.94 -10.61 -1.45
C TYR A 41 2.11 -9.82 -2.04
N ASN A 42 2.35 -9.97 -3.34
CA ASN A 42 3.43 -9.27 -4.04
C ASN A 42 2.88 -8.13 -4.88
N CYS A 43 3.60 -7.01 -4.89
CA CYS A 43 3.38 -5.95 -5.85
C CYS A 43 3.85 -6.39 -7.23
N THR A 44 2.97 -6.29 -8.22
CA THR A 44 3.27 -6.61 -9.63
C THR A 44 4.23 -5.61 -10.27
N GLU A 45 4.26 -4.35 -9.81
CA GLU A 45 5.07 -3.28 -10.39
C GLU A 45 6.53 -3.30 -9.91
N CYS A 46 6.76 -3.53 -8.62
CA CYS A 46 8.11 -3.45 -8.02
C CYS A 46 8.57 -4.72 -7.30
N GLY A 47 7.77 -5.80 -7.32
CA GLY A 47 8.11 -7.07 -6.67
C GLY A 47 8.09 -7.05 -5.14
N ARG A 48 7.68 -5.94 -4.50
CA ARG A 48 7.66 -5.84 -3.04
C ARG A 48 6.57 -6.71 -2.42
N ALA A 49 6.94 -7.48 -1.41
CA ALA A 49 6.06 -8.43 -0.73
C ALA A 49 5.44 -7.87 0.58
N PHE A 50 4.16 -8.19 0.82
CA PHE A 50 3.30 -7.72 1.91
C PHE A 50 2.56 -8.89 2.60
N ARG A 51 2.11 -8.66 3.84
CA ARG A 51 1.46 -9.69 4.68
C ARG A 51 -0.05 -9.74 4.49
N THR A 52 -0.65 -8.65 4.03
CA THR A 52 -2.09 -8.51 3.78
C THR A 52 -2.39 -7.97 2.39
N SER A 53 -3.60 -8.27 1.89
CA SER A 53 -4.13 -7.69 0.66
C SER A 53 -4.32 -6.17 0.76
N GLY A 54 -4.72 -5.65 1.94
CA GLY A 54 -4.89 -4.22 2.17
C GLY A 54 -3.58 -3.44 2.05
N GLU A 55 -2.48 -3.97 2.63
CA GLU A 55 -1.15 -3.36 2.53
C GLU A 55 -0.64 -3.31 1.08
N VAL A 56 -0.78 -4.39 0.30
CA VAL A 56 -0.37 -4.37 -1.11
C VAL A 56 -1.24 -3.43 -1.94
N MET A 57 -2.55 -3.34 -1.66
CA MET A 57 -3.47 -2.45 -2.36
C MET A 57 -3.17 -0.97 -2.06
N GLU A 58 -2.88 -0.62 -0.80
CA GLU A 58 -2.42 0.73 -0.44
C GLU A 58 -1.07 1.05 -1.10
N HIS A 59 -0.14 0.11 -1.08
CA HIS A 59 1.14 0.29 -1.76
C HIS A 59 0.98 0.44 -3.28
N GLN A 60 0.11 -0.34 -3.93
CA GLN A 60 -0.22 -0.19 -5.34
C GLN A 60 -0.89 1.16 -5.64
N ARG A 61 -1.68 1.73 -4.71
CA ARG A 61 -2.17 3.10 -4.86
C ARG A 61 -1.04 4.12 -4.93
N ARG A 62 0.08 3.89 -4.23
CA ARG A 62 1.27 4.75 -4.35
C ARG A 62 1.97 4.63 -5.70
N HIS A 63 1.87 3.48 -6.36
CA HIS A 63 2.26 3.36 -7.78
C HIS A 63 1.32 4.18 -8.68
N PHE A 64 0.02 4.24 -8.39
CA PHE A 64 -0.87 5.19 -9.08
C PHE A 64 -0.62 6.67 -8.71
N GLU A 65 -0.05 6.95 -7.54
CA GLU A 65 0.51 8.28 -7.23
C GLU A 65 1.82 8.56 -7.98
N GLU A 66 2.44 7.55 -8.61
CA GLU A 66 3.42 7.71 -9.69
C GLU A 66 2.68 8.13 -10.95
N ARG A 67 2.15 9.36 -10.90
CA ARG A 67 2.23 10.28 -12.01
C ARG A 67 1.96 9.63 -13.39
N PRO A 68 0.72 9.15 -13.66
CA PRO A 68 0.41 8.28 -14.81
C PRO A 68 0.71 8.94 -16.17
N PHE A 69 0.85 10.26 -16.18
CA PHE A 69 1.20 11.02 -17.36
C PHE A 69 2.73 11.12 -17.47
N LYS A 70 3.35 10.09 -18.05
CA LYS A 70 4.77 10.09 -18.40
C LYS A 70 5.04 10.98 -19.60
N CYS A 71 6.13 11.74 -19.55
CA CYS A 71 6.65 12.45 -20.71
C CYS A 71 7.30 11.45 -21.67
N THR A 72 7.10 11.65 -22.97
CA THR A 72 7.72 10.83 -24.03
C THR A 72 9.16 11.25 -24.31
N GLU A 73 9.49 12.51 -24.03
CA GLU A 73 10.80 13.11 -24.31
C GLU A 73 11.79 13.01 -23.11
N CYS A 74 11.30 12.69 -21.91
CA CYS A 74 12.15 12.48 -20.73
C CYS A 74 11.46 11.63 -19.65
N ASP A 75 12.22 11.17 -18.66
CA ASP A 75 11.71 10.35 -17.54
C ASP A 75 10.81 11.10 -16.53
N LYS A 76 10.41 12.35 -16.82
CA LYS A 76 9.50 13.09 -15.93
C LYS A 76 8.07 12.58 -16.11
N SER A 77 7.47 12.25 -14.98
CA SER A 77 6.07 11.84 -14.88
C SER A 77 5.25 12.97 -14.24
N PHE A 78 3.94 13.08 -14.51
CA PHE A 78 3.00 14.05 -13.87
C PHE A 78 1.72 13.39 -13.31
N LYS A 79 1.19 13.91 -12.18
CA LYS A 79 -0.08 13.42 -11.58
C LYS A 79 -1.33 13.82 -12.39
N VAL A 80 -1.24 14.87 -13.19
CA VAL A 80 -2.37 15.45 -13.93
C VAL A 80 -1.96 15.71 -15.37
N LYS A 81 -2.84 15.36 -16.33
CA LYS A 81 -2.60 15.51 -17.78
C LYS A 81 -2.20 16.94 -18.15
N GLN A 82 -2.85 17.95 -17.57
CA GLN A 82 -2.55 19.36 -17.84
C GLN A 82 -1.10 19.75 -17.48
N ARG A 83 -0.56 19.18 -16.40
CA ARG A 83 0.84 19.41 -15.99
C ARG A 83 1.82 18.75 -16.95
N LEU A 84 1.50 17.54 -17.46
CA LEU A 84 2.27 16.93 -18.54
C LEU A 84 2.23 17.79 -19.81
N MET A 85 1.04 18.27 -20.23
CA MET A 85 0.91 19.09 -21.44
C MET A 85 1.71 20.39 -21.37
N LEU A 86 1.71 21.08 -20.21
CA LEU A 86 2.55 22.26 -20.00
C LEU A 86 4.04 21.89 -20.06
N HIS A 87 4.42 20.75 -19.49
CA HIS A 87 5.80 20.27 -19.55
C HIS A 87 6.23 19.88 -20.97
N LEU A 88 5.37 19.27 -21.78
CA LEU A 88 5.69 18.97 -23.18
C LEU A 88 5.99 20.23 -24.01
N ARG A 89 5.41 21.38 -23.62
CA ARG A 89 5.73 22.69 -24.24
C ARG A 89 7.17 23.14 -23.97
N THR A 90 7.80 22.69 -22.89
CA THR A 90 9.21 23.02 -22.62
C THR A 90 10.17 22.22 -23.49
N HIS A 91 9.76 21.02 -23.95
CA HIS A 91 10.54 20.21 -24.89
C HIS A 91 10.39 20.68 -26.34
N THR A 92 9.29 21.38 -26.64
CA THR A 92 9.00 21.92 -27.98
C THR A 92 9.57 23.31 -28.23
N GLN A 93 10.56 23.78 -27.44
CA GLN A 93 11.41 24.89 -27.84
C GLN A 93 12.37 24.46 -28.97
N ASP A 94 11.82 24.06 -30.12
CA ASP A 94 12.28 24.49 -31.43
C ASP A 94 11.27 24.05 -32.52
N LYS A 95 10.32 24.92 -32.82
CA LYS A 95 10.12 25.34 -34.20
C LYS A 95 10.01 26.87 -34.21
N PRO A 96 11.15 27.59 -34.18
CA PRO A 96 11.21 28.87 -34.85
C PRO A 96 11.02 28.63 -36.35
N TYR A 97 10.55 29.67 -37.04
CA TYR A 97 10.40 29.81 -38.49
C TYR A 97 9.13 29.19 -39.10
N LYS A 98 8.34 29.91 -39.90
CA LYS A 98 8.58 31.10 -40.75
C LYS A 98 7.36 32.01 -40.74
#